data_AF-N2IN75-F1
#
_entry.id   AF-N2IN75-F1
#
_cell.length_a   1.000
_cell.length_b   1.000
_cell.length_c   1.000
_cell.angle_alpha   90.00
_cell.angle_beta   90.00
_cell.angle_gamma   90.00
#
_symmetry.space_group_name_H-M   'P 1'
#
loop_
_entity.id
_entity.type
_entity.pdbx_description
1 polymer ?
#
loop_
_entity_poly.entity_id
_entity_poly.type
_entity_poly.pdbx_seq_one_letter_code
_entity_poly.pdbx_strand_id
1 'polypeptide(L)'
;MSKLIWNEKNLPTLGLIYLRTMRDNMREETSTVRLGTTGKGIAPHYEITLASGVHKRNGLNHCLFKDNDKFDSSNLSEPFSYAQITKAYCACRDR
;
A
#
# COMPACT_ATOMS: atom_id res chain seq x y z
N MET A 1 14.64 0.01 -17.23
CA MET A 1 14.48 0.42 -15.82
C MET A 1 13.93 -0.77 -15.04
N SER A 2 14.53 -1.12 -13.91
CA SER A 2 14.05 -2.20 -13.03
C SER A 2 12.75 -1.77 -12.31
N LYS A 3 11.78 -2.67 -12.28
CA LYS A 3 10.51 -2.52 -11.55
C LYS A 3 10.82 -2.42 -10.04
N LEU A 4 10.32 -1.40 -9.34
CA LEU A 4 10.51 -1.28 -7.89
C LEU A 4 9.59 -2.31 -7.21
N ILE A 5 10.17 -3.36 -6.64
CA ILE A 5 9.42 -4.40 -5.94
C ILE A 5 9.31 -4.02 -4.46
N TRP A 6 8.09 -3.81 -3.98
CA TRP A 6 7.82 -3.60 -2.56
C TRP A 6 7.96 -4.90 -1.77
N ASN A 7 8.61 -4.84 -0.61
CA ASN A 7 8.79 -5.92 0.34
C ASN A 7 8.90 -5.36 1.77
N GLU A 8 8.90 -6.22 2.79
CA GLU A 8 8.94 -5.76 4.20
C GLU A 8 10.12 -4.83 4.54
N LYS A 9 11.25 -4.94 3.83
CA LYS A 9 12.44 -4.14 4.12
C LYS A 9 12.31 -2.71 3.62
N ASN A 10 11.58 -2.48 2.52
CA ASN A 10 11.38 -1.14 1.96
C ASN A 10 10.02 -0.53 2.28
N LEU A 11 9.06 -1.27 2.86
CA LEU A 11 7.82 -0.68 3.37
C LEU A 11 8.03 0.55 4.28
N PRO A 12 9.00 0.55 5.23
CA PRO A 12 9.21 1.72 6.10
C PRO A 12 9.61 2.99 5.34
N THR A 13 10.12 2.89 4.10
CA THR A 13 10.54 4.07 3.33
C THR A 13 9.37 4.86 2.75
N LEU A 14 8.14 4.33 2.83
CA LEU A 14 6.91 5.04 2.45
C LEU A 14 6.59 6.22 3.38
N GLY A 15 7.15 6.21 4.59
CA GLY A 15 6.98 7.28 5.56
C GLY A 15 5.79 7.09 6.49
N LEU A 16 5.89 7.74 7.66
CA LEU A 16 5.01 7.52 8.80
C LEU A 16 3.55 7.84 8.50
N ILE A 17 3.29 9.00 7.88
CA ILE A 17 1.93 9.46 7.57
C ILE A 17 1.27 8.51 6.57
N TYR A 18 2.03 8.11 5.55
CA TYR A 18 1.55 7.21 4.50
C TYR A 18 1.15 5.84 5.07
N LEU A 19 2.03 5.24 5.89
CA LEU A 19 1.78 3.95 6.52
C LEU A 19 0.62 4.02 7.51
N ARG A 20 0.50 5.11 8.27
CA ARG A 20 -0.65 5.35 9.16
C ARG A 20 -1.95 5.37 8.38
N THR A 21 -2.05 6.20 7.35
CA THR A 21 -3.28 6.34 6.56
C THR A 21 -3.61 5.06 5.81
N MET A 22 -2.62 4.30 5.35
CA MET A 22 -2.86 2.99 4.73
C MET A 22 -3.43 2.00 5.75
N ARG A 23 -2.81 1.88 6.92
CA ARG A 23 -3.30 1.02 8.02
C ARG A 23 -4.73 1.37 8.41
N ASP A 24 -5.03 2.65 8.57
CA ASP A 24 -6.37 3.10 8.95
C ASP A 24 -7.41 2.81 7.85
N ASN A 25 -7.01 2.78 6.57
CA ASN A 25 -7.87 2.37 5.46
C ASN A 25 -8.09 0.85 5.36
N MET A 26 -7.19 0.02 5.93
CA MET A 26 -7.37 -1.43 5.96
C MET A 26 -8.52 -1.85 6.88
N ARG A 27 -8.79 -1.10 7.96
CA ARG A 27 -9.94 -1.27 8.89
C ARG A 27 -10.02 -2.60 9.66
N GLU A 28 -9.63 -3.73 9.08
CA GLU A 28 -9.77 -5.08 9.63
C GLU A 28 -8.43 -5.82 9.62
N GLU A 29 -8.17 -6.67 10.61
CA GLU A 29 -6.92 -7.42 10.73
C GLU A 29 -6.72 -8.46 9.62
N THR A 30 -7.82 -8.98 9.07
CA THR A 30 -7.84 -9.95 7.96
C THR A 30 -7.58 -9.29 6.59
N SER A 31 -7.52 -7.97 6.55
CA SER A 31 -7.34 -7.22 5.30
C SER A 31 -5.92 -7.36 4.77
N THR A 32 -5.80 -7.29 3.44
CA THR A 32 -4.49 -7.28 2.77
C THR A 32 -4.37 -6.07 1.87
N VAL A 33 -3.13 -5.62 1.65
CA VAL A 33 -2.82 -4.50 0.75
C VAL A 33 -1.75 -4.89 -0.26
N ARG A 34 -1.91 -4.43 -1.49
CA ARG A 34 -0.93 -4.62 -2.57
C ARG A 34 -0.51 -3.27 -3.11
N LEU A 35 0.80 -3.04 -3.22
CA LEU A 35 1.38 -1.75 -3.61
C LEU A 35 1.80 -1.77 -5.08
N GLY A 36 1.48 -0.69 -5.80
CA GLY A 36 1.93 -0.46 -7.17
C GLY A 36 3.45 -0.32 -7.25
N THR A 37 4.03 -0.95 -8.28
CA THR A 37 5.48 -1.10 -8.46
C THR A 37 6.07 -0.16 -9.52
N THR A 38 5.24 0.67 -10.15
CA THR A 38 5.61 1.61 -11.21
C THR A 38 5.48 3.07 -10.75
N GLY A 39 6.44 3.91 -11.14
CA GLY A 39 6.43 5.37 -10.93
C GLY A 39 7.02 5.86 -9.60
N LYS A 40 8.17 6.56 -9.66
CA LYS A 40 8.90 7.38 -8.64
C LYS A 40 8.98 6.92 -7.16
N GLY A 41 8.36 5.81 -6.73
CA GLY A 41 8.62 5.12 -5.46
C GLY A 41 8.22 5.85 -4.16
N ILE A 42 7.69 7.07 -4.21
CA ILE A 42 7.40 7.84 -2.99
C ILE A 42 5.99 7.54 -2.46
N ALA A 43 4.99 7.43 -3.35
CA ALA A 43 3.58 7.27 -2.99
C ALA A 43 2.86 6.33 -3.98
N PRO A 44 3.04 5.00 -3.85
CA PRO A 44 2.49 4.03 -4.79
C PRO A 44 0.95 3.99 -4.72
N HIS A 45 0.25 3.95 -5.84
CA HIS A 45 -1.16 3.54 -5.78
C HIS A 45 -1.26 2.11 -5.21
N TYR A 46 -2.35 1.79 -4.53
CA TYR A 46 -2.46 0.52 -3.82
C TYR A 46 -3.88 -0.01 -3.80
N GLU A 47 -4.00 -1.31 -3.61
CA GLU A 47 -5.25 -2.03 -3.56
C GLU A 47 -5.42 -2.65 -2.18
N ILE A 48 -6.55 -2.43 -1.53
CA ILE A 48 -6.90 -3.09 -0.28
C ILE A 48 -7.99 -4.12 -0.56
N THR A 49 -7.75 -5.36 -0.11
CA THR A 49 -8.77 -6.41 -0.08
C THR A 49 -9.36 -6.46 1.31
N LEU A 50 -10.66 -6.13 1.39
CA LEU A 50 -11.51 -6.23 2.58
C LEU A 50 -12.51 -7.38 2.40
N ALA A 51 -13.21 -7.78 3.47
CA ALA A 51 -14.35 -8.71 3.34
C ALA A 51 -15.47 -8.16 2.43
N SER A 52 -15.60 -6.84 2.35
CA SER A 52 -16.56 -6.14 1.47
C SER A 52 -16.12 -6.09 -0.01
N GLY A 53 -14.89 -6.51 -0.32
CA GLY A 53 -14.33 -6.50 -1.67
C GLY A 53 -13.03 -5.72 -1.79
N VAL A 54 -12.68 -5.43 -3.05
CA VAL A 54 -11.40 -4.84 -3.42
C VAL A 54 -11.54 -3.33 -3.64
N HIS A 55 -10.71 -2.55 -2.96
CA HIS A 55 -10.74 -1.09 -2.95
C HIS A 55 -9.41 -0.51 -3.42
N LYS A 56 -9.39 0.15 -4.57
CA LYS A 56 -8.20 0.77 -5.13
C LYS A 56 -8.06 2.21 -4.64
N ARG A 57 -6.84 2.60 -4.29
CA ARG A 57 -6.52 3.86 -3.62
C ARG A 57 -5.35 4.56 -4.30
N ASN A 58 -5.45 5.87 -4.39
CA ASN A 58 -4.37 6.70 -4.90
C ASN A 58 -3.32 6.94 -3.81
N GLY A 59 -2.04 6.62 -4.02
CA GLY A 59 -0.98 6.90 -3.06
C GLY A 59 -0.81 8.38 -2.68
N LEU A 60 -1.12 9.34 -3.56
CA LEU A 60 -0.93 10.77 -3.25
C LEU A 60 -1.88 11.29 -2.16
N ASN A 61 -3.12 10.80 -2.12
CA ASN A 61 -4.16 11.34 -1.23
C ASN A 61 -4.98 10.27 -0.50
N HIS A 62 -4.70 8.99 -0.74
CA HIS A 62 -5.42 7.83 -0.21
C HIS A 62 -6.94 7.83 -0.52
N CYS A 63 -7.39 8.61 -1.49
CA CYS A 63 -8.76 8.56 -1.99
C CYS A 63 -8.96 7.38 -2.94
N LEU A 64 -10.22 7.00 -3.19
CA LEU A 64 -10.54 5.98 -4.19
C LEU A 64 -9.96 6.35 -5.56
N PHE A 65 -9.34 5.37 -6.20
CA PHE A 65 -8.78 5.53 -7.53
C PHE A 65 -9.92 5.57 -8.55
N LYS A 66 -10.16 6.74 -9.16
CA LYS A 66 -11.30 6.96 -10.07
C LYS A 66 -11.15 6.25 -11.42
N ASP A 67 -9.92 6.08 -11.89
CA ASP A 67 -9.62 5.50 -13.21
C ASP A 67 -9.28 4.01 -13.08
N ASN A 68 -10.28 3.19 -12.77
CA ASN A 68 -10.10 1.75 -12.52
C ASN A 68 -9.30 1.02 -13.63
N ASP A 69 -9.47 1.45 -14.89
CA ASP A 69 -8.83 0.87 -16.09
C ASP A 69 -7.35 1.20 -16.22
N LYS A 70 -6.88 2.27 -15.57
CA LYS A 70 -5.45 2.65 -15.54
C LYS A 70 -4.70 2.00 -14.39
N PHE A 71 -5.41 1.35 -13.48
CA PHE A 71 -4.80 0.63 -12.38
C PHE A 71 -4.41 -0.77 -12.85
N ASP A 72 -3.15 -0.92 -13.19
CA ASP A 72 -2.61 -2.18 -13.66
C ASP A 72 -2.31 -3.12 -12.49
N SER A 73 -3.25 -4.03 -12.21
CA SER A 73 -3.11 -5.04 -11.16
C SER A 73 -1.94 -6.01 -11.40
N SER A 74 -1.40 -6.12 -12.63
CA SER A 74 -0.20 -6.93 -12.92
C SER A 74 1.10 -6.27 -12.41
N ASN A 75 1.00 -4.99 -12.03
CA ASN A 75 2.10 -4.20 -11.49
C ASN A 75 1.98 -3.97 -9.99
N LEU A 76 1.40 -4.93 -9.28
CA LEU A 76 1.31 -4.92 -7.82
C LEU A 76 2.39 -5.78 -7.16
N SER A 77 2.70 -5.47 -5.90
CA SER A 77 3.47 -6.33 -5.01
C SER A 77 2.70 -7.57 -4.60
N GLU A 78 3.41 -8.49 -3.93
CA GLU A 78 2.75 -9.48 -3.08
C GLU A 78 1.87 -8.81 -2.02
N PRO A 79 0.79 -9.49 -1.56
CA PRO A 79 -0.10 -8.95 -0.55
C PRO A 79 0.62 -8.83 0.80
N PHE A 80 0.49 -7.66 1.42
CA PHE A 80 0.90 -7.41 2.79
C PHE A 80 -0.32 -7.46 3.72
N SER A 81 -0.17 -8.18 4.82
CA SER A 81 -1.16 -8.25 5.90
C SER A 81 -1.19 -6.98 6.73
N TYR A 82 -2.28 -6.80 7.49
CA TYR A 82 -2.41 -5.72 8.46
C TYR A 82 -1.24 -5.67 9.47
N ALA A 83 -0.77 -6.85 9.91
CA ALA A 83 0.38 -6.98 10.80
C ALA A 83 1.69 -6.48 10.17
N GLN A 84 1.94 -6.79 8.89
CA GLN A 84 3.14 -6.33 8.17
C GLN A 84 3.15 -4.80 8.01
N ILE A 85 1.99 -4.20 7.66
CA ILE A 85 1.88 -2.73 7.56
C ILE A 85 2.04 -2.07 8.93
N THR A 86 1.47 -2.66 9.99
CA THR A 86 1.63 -2.16 11.36
C THR A 86 3.08 -2.22 11.82
N LYS A 87 3.78 -3.33 11.53
CA LYS A 87 5.22 -3.47 11.82
C LYS A 87 6.05 -2.41 11.08
N ALA A 88 5.75 -2.17 9.80
CA ALA A 88 6.43 -1.14 9.02
C ALA A 88 6.16 0.27 9.57
N TYR A 89 4.92 0.56 10.00
CA TYR A 89 4.55 1.81 10.66
C TYR A 89 5.36 2.03 11.94
N CYS A 90 5.44 1.03 12.83
CA CYS A 90 6.23 1.11 14.06
C CYS A 90 7.72 1.31 13.75
N ALA A 91 8.27 0.54 12.82
CA ALA A 91 9.67 0.67 12.40
C ALA A 91 10.00 2.05 11.79
N CYS A 92 9.04 2.70 11.13
CA CYS A 92 9.19 4.05 10.62
C CYS A 92 9.07 5.12 11.71
N ARG A 93 8.29 4.87 12.77
CA ARG A 93 8.09 5.79 13.90
C ARG A 93 9.32 5.84 14.80
N ASP A 94 9.98 4.71 14.99
CA ASP A 94 11.10 4.56 15.92
C ASP A 94 12.47 4.90 15.27
N ARG A 95 12.46 5.55 14.10
CA ARG A 95 13.62 5.88 13.25
C ARG A 95 13.89 7.38 13.23
#